data_AF-A0A7S0FER8-F1
#
_entry.id   AF-A0A7S0FER8-F1
#
_cell.length_a   1.000
_cell.length_b   1.000
_cell.length_c   1.000
_cell.angle_alpha   90.00
_cell.angle_beta   90.00
_cell.angle_gamma   90.00
#
_symmetry.space_group_name_H-M   'P 1'
#
loop_
_entity.id
_entity.type
_entity.pdbx_description
1 polymer ?
#
loop_
_entity_poly.entity_id
_entity_poly.type
_entity_poly.pdbx_seq_one_letter_code
_entity_poly.pdbx_strand_id
1 'polypeptide(L)'
;REGYVRLPRSGRLRGYVPDGADAELRGLPTALLCDGRPRAAWELEGVRQEIVEYFHRTFTLFEKLHEMFLVSTAFFEKHEQLRHPPIFYMGHTASFFVNKLHLGKFIMERIDPVLEMQMAVGVDEMSWDDLDTSKYVWPSIEEAEADVEAATAFLQKVMDFR
;
A
#
# COMPACT_ATOMS: atom_id res chain seq x y z
N ARG A 1 11.87 1.76 -15.22
CA ARG A 1 10.70 1.96 -14.34
C ARG A 1 11.11 1.48 -12.96
N GLU A 2 11.81 2.36 -12.24
CA GLU A 2 12.27 2.12 -10.88
C GLU A 2 11.10 2.44 -9.96
N GLY A 3 10.57 1.44 -9.25
CA GLY A 3 9.41 1.62 -8.38
C GLY A 3 8.60 0.35 -8.12
N TYR A 4 8.74 -0.70 -8.93
CA TYR A 4 8.00 -1.94 -8.75
C TYR A 4 8.89 -3.05 -8.21
N VAL A 5 8.49 -3.62 -7.07
CA VAL A 5 9.10 -4.83 -6.52
C VAL A 5 8.50 -6.03 -7.25
N ARG A 6 9.35 -6.85 -7.87
CA ARG A 6 8.95 -8.11 -8.49
C ARG A 6 9.29 -9.28 -7.60
N LEU A 7 8.29 -10.10 -7.32
CA LEU A 7 8.39 -11.27 -6.48
C LEU A 7 8.83 -12.49 -7.31
N PRO A 8 9.85 -13.25 -6.86
CA PRO A 8 10.22 -14.48 -7.53
C PRO A 8 9.19 -15.58 -7.24
N ARG A 9 8.98 -16.49 -8.20
CA ARG A 9 8.03 -17.63 -8.07
C ARG A 9 8.28 -18.51 -6.84
N SER A 10 9.50 -18.51 -6.29
CA SER A 10 9.84 -19.26 -5.09
C SER A 10 9.29 -18.65 -3.80
N GLY A 11 8.67 -17.47 -3.85
CA GLY A 11 8.16 -16.74 -2.68
C GLY A 11 9.23 -16.12 -1.78
N ARG A 12 10.53 -16.38 -2.02
CA ARG A 12 11.64 -15.83 -1.23
C ARG A 12 11.91 -14.36 -1.57
N LEU A 13 11.79 -13.48 -0.58
CA LEU A 13 12.03 -12.04 -0.75
C LEU A 13 13.51 -11.71 -0.55
N ARG A 14 14.01 -10.67 -1.25
CA ARG A 14 15.34 -10.11 -0.95
C ARG A 14 15.27 -9.39 0.40
N GLY A 15 16.26 -9.60 1.25
CA GLY A 15 16.32 -8.91 2.54
C GLY A 15 16.56 -7.41 2.39
N TYR A 16 16.02 -6.64 3.34
CA TYR A 16 16.15 -5.19 3.42
C TYR A 16 17.61 -4.73 3.51
N VAL A 17 18.03 -3.86 2.61
CA VAL A 17 19.30 -3.12 2.71
C VAL A 17 18.98 -1.66 3.00
N PRO A 18 19.39 -1.11 4.16
CA PRO A 18 19.11 0.27 4.50
C PRO A 18 19.65 1.23 3.43
N ASP A 19 18.76 2.06 2.87
CA ASP A 19 19.14 3.14 1.97
C ASP A 19 19.45 4.39 2.79
N GLY A 20 20.66 4.94 2.62
CA GLY A 20 21.09 6.16 3.30
C GLY A 20 20.18 7.36 3.01
N ALA A 21 19.52 7.38 1.85
CA ALA A 21 18.60 8.45 1.46
C ALA A 21 17.27 8.45 2.25
N ASP A 22 16.87 7.30 2.84
CA ASP A 22 15.64 7.22 3.64
C ASP A 22 15.78 7.96 4.98
N ALA A 23 17.00 8.09 5.50
CA ALA A 23 17.26 8.81 6.74
C ALA A 23 16.97 10.32 6.60
N GLU A 24 17.12 10.87 5.39
CA GLU A 24 16.87 12.28 5.09
C GLU A 24 15.38 12.65 5.10
N LEU A 25 14.49 11.66 5.03
CA LEU A 25 13.04 11.88 5.09
C LEU A 25 12.53 12.19 6.50
N ARG A 26 13.30 11.87 7.55
CA ARG A 26 12.88 12.06 8.94
C ARG A 26 12.92 13.54 9.31
N GLY A 27 11.76 14.13 9.61
CA GLY A 27 11.64 15.49 10.12
C GLY A 27 11.59 16.58 9.04
N LEU A 28 11.38 16.22 7.77
CA LEU A 28 11.11 17.21 6.73
C LEU A 28 9.78 17.93 7.03
N PRO A 29 9.73 19.27 6.93
CA PRO A 29 8.49 20.01 7.09
C PRO A 29 7.50 19.60 5.99
N THR A 30 6.25 19.35 6.35
CA THR A 30 5.18 19.14 5.36
C THR A 30 5.11 20.36 4.44
N ALA A 31 5.12 20.15 3.13
CA ALA A 31 4.94 21.23 2.16
C ALA A 31 3.68 22.04 2.52
N LEU A 32 3.87 23.26 3.03
CA LEU A 32 2.79 24.17 3.34
C LEU A 32 2.24 24.72 2.01
N LEU A 33 1.19 24.07 1.52
CA LEU A 33 0.49 24.44 0.29
C LEU A 33 -0.33 25.73 0.44
N CYS A 34 -0.70 26.08 1.68
CA CYS A 34 -1.61 27.18 1.97
C CYS A 34 -0.95 28.21 2.91
N ASP A 35 -0.02 29.00 2.38
CA ASP A 35 0.55 30.18 3.05
C ASP A 35 -0.18 31.49 2.66
N GLY A 36 -1.28 31.39 1.90
CA GLY A 36 -2.14 32.53 1.54
C GLY A 36 -1.53 33.50 0.52
N ARG A 37 -0.29 33.26 0.07
CA ARG A 37 0.36 34.09 -0.94
C ARG A 37 -0.03 33.64 -2.35
N PRO A 38 -0.26 34.55 -3.30
CA PRO A 38 -0.32 34.20 -4.72
C PRO A 38 1.00 33.58 -5.17
N ARG A 39 0.92 32.51 -5.97
CA ARG A 39 2.09 31.82 -6.57
C ARG A 39 2.06 31.97 -8.08
N ALA A 40 3.23 32.16 -8.68
CA ALA A 40 3.38 32.10 -10.13
C ALA A 40 3.17 30.68 -10.66
N ALA A 41 2.87 30.54 -11.95
CA ALA A 41 2.60 29.24 -12.56
C ALA A 41 3.77 28.23 -12.40
N TRP A 42 5.02 28.70 -12.51
CA TRP A 42 6.20 27.85 -12.33
C TRP A 42 6.40 27.41 -10.87
N GLU A 43 5.99 28.24 -9.89
CA GLU A 43 6.00 27.85 -8.47
C GLU A 43 4.95 26.77 -8.20
N LEU A 44 3.77 26.89 -8.79
CA LEU A 44 2.71 25.88 -8.68
C LEU A 44 3.14 24.55 -9.30
N GLU A 45 3.87 24.59 -10.42
CA GLU A 45 4.41 23.38 -11.05
C GLU A 45 5.53 22.75 -10.20
N GLY A 46 6.42 23.55 -9.63
CA GLY A 46 7.43 23.05 -8.69
C GLY A 46 6.79 22.38 -7.46
N VAL A 47 5.75 22.98 -6.90
CA VAL A 47 4.97 22.40 -5.79
C VAL A 47 4.28 21.10 -6.21
N ARG A 48 3.72 21.03 -7.42
CA ARG A 48 3.12 19.79 -7.94
C ARG A 48 4.16 18.67 -7.99
N GLN A 49 5.36 18.95 -8.51
CA GLN A 49 6.44 17.99 -8.58
C GLN A 49 6.87 17.54 -7.18
N GLU A 50 6.99 18.46 -6.23
CA GLU A 50 7.33 18.15 -4.83
C GLU A 50 6.29 17.23 -4.17
N ILE A 51 4.98 17.48 -4.37
CA ILE A 51 3.92 16.61 -3.87
C ILE A 51 4.03 15.21 -4.47
N VAL A 52 4.24 15.12 -5.78
CA VAL A 52 4.37 13.84 -6.49
C VAL A 52 5.59 13.06 -5.99
N GLU A 53 6.73 13.72 -5.83
CA GLU A 53 7.93 13.09 -5.31
C GLU A 53 7.74 12.63 -3.86
N TYR A 54 7.18 13.48 -3.01
CA TYR A 54 6.90 13.14 -1.61
C TYR A 54 5.94 11.95 -1.50
N PHE A 55 4.89 11.94 -2.33
CA PHE A 55 3.97 10.82 -2.42
C PHE A 55 4.72 9.53 -2.78
N HIS A 56 5.49 9.52 -3.88
CA HIS A 56 6.24 8.32 -4.29
C HIS A 56 7.26 7.87 -3.25
N ARG A 57 7.97 8.80 -2.60
CA ARG A 57 8.97 8.49 -1.56
C ARG A 57 8.33 7.87 -0.32
N THR A 58 7.25 8.46 0.18
CA THR A 58 6.54 7.92 1.35
C THR A 58 5.87 6.59 1.06
N PHE A 59 5.30 6.42 -0.14
CA PHE A 59 4.72 5.15 -0.57
C PHE A 59 5.78 4.05 -0.69
N THR A 60 6.96 4.38 -1.24
CA THR A 60 8.09 3.44 -1.35
C THR A 60 8.66 3.09 0.04
N LEU A 61 8.75 4.07 0.95
CA LEU A 61 9.20 3.83 2.32
C LEU A 61 8.27 2.87 3.07
N PHE A 62 6.95 2.96 2.84
CA PHE A 62 6.00 2.00 3.39
C PHE A 62 6.26 0.57 2.90
N GLU A 63 6.62 0.37 1.63
CA GLU A 63 6.95 -0.96 1.10
C GLU A 63 8.25 -1.51 1.71
N LYS A 64 9.26 -0.66 1.87
CA LYS A 64 10.52 -1.03 2.51
C LYS A 64 10.34 -1.62 3.91
N LEU A 65 9.32 -1.19 4.67
CA LEU A 65 8.99 -1.81 5.96
C LEU A 65 8.63 -3.30 5.83
N HIS A 66 8.04 -3.69 4.70
CA HIS A 66 7.59 -5.06 4.45
C HIS A 66 8.70 -5.95 3.87
N GLU A 67 9.85 -5.39 3.47
CA GLU A 67 11.05 -6.16 3.08
C GLU A 67 11.65 -6.96 4.26
N MET A 68 11.18 -6.71 5.48
CA MET A 68 11.49 -7.56 6.64
C MET A 68 10.92 -8.98 6.52
N PHE A 69 9.83 -9.15 5.77
CA PHE A 69 9.29 -10.48 5.49
C PHE A 69 10.16 -11.19 4.46
N LEU A 70 10.56 -12.43 4.76
CA LEU A 70 11.46 -13.20 3.89
C LEU A 70 10.71 -14.15 2.95
N VAL A 71 9.42 -14.36 3.21
CA VAL A 71 8.54 -15.27 2.47
C VAL A 71 7.18 -14.61 2.26
N SER A 72 6.55 -14.86 1.11
CA SER A 72 5.24 -14.31 0.76
C SER A 72 4.12 -14.77 1.69
N THR A 73 4.19 -15.99 2.24
CA THR A 73 3.17 -16.53 3.16
C THR A 73 3.04 -15.72 4.45
N ALA A 74 4.12 -15.06 4.89
CA ALA A 74 4.10 -14.20 6.08
C ALA A 74 3.12 -13.02 5.95
N PHE A 75 2.75 -12.62 4.74
CA PHE A 75 1.77 -11.55 4.53
C PHE A 75 0.34 -11.97 4.88
N PHE A 76 0.06 -13.28 4.94
CA PHE A 76 -1.28 -13.82 5.22
C PHE A 76 -1.44 -14.20 6.71
N GLU A 77 -0.36 -14.16 7.48
CA GLU A 77 -0.39 -14.47 8.90
C GLU A 77 -0.97 -13.31 9.71
N LYS A 78 -1.97 -13.61 10.53
CA LYS A 78 -2.58 -12.65 11.46
C LYS A 78 -1.85 -12.69 12.80
N HIS A 79 -0.82 -11.85 12.94
CA HIS A 79 0.01 -11.83 14.17
C HIS A 79 -0.67 -11.18 15.38
N GLU A 80 -1.73 -10.41 15.18
CA GLU A 80 -2.48 -9.71 16.24
C GLU A 80 -3.99 -9.84 15.97
N GLN A 81 -4.78 -10.22 16.97
CA GLN A 81 -6.19 -10.57 16.80
C GLN A 81 -7.04 -9.36 16.37
N LEU A 82 -6.67 -8.16 16.81
CA LEU A 82 -7.37 -6.91 16.51
C LEU A 82 -6.92 -6.24 15.21
N ARG A 83 -6.02 -6.86 14.43
CA ARG A 83 -5.48 -6.28 13.20
C ARG A 83 -5.67 -7.22 12.02
N HIS A 84 -5.78 -6.67 10.83
CA HIS A 84 -5.73 -7.47 9.62
C HIS A 84 -4.30 -8.01 9.39
N PRO A 85 -4.15 -9.12 8.64
CA PRO A 85 -2.83 -9.60 8.23
C PRO A 85 -2.12 -8.57 7.31
N PRO A 86 -0.78 -8.59 7.21
CA PRO A 86 -0.03 -7.60 6.42
C PRO A 86 -0.49 -7.41 4.97
N ILE A 87 -1.02 -8.46 4.32
CA ILE A 87 -1.55 -8.42 2.95
C ILE A 87 -2.63 -7.35 2.77
N PHE A 88 -3.46 -7.13 3.79
CA PHE A 88 -4.48 -6.08 3.76
C PHE A 88 -3.85 -4.70 3.65
N TYR A 89 -2.84 -4.42 4.48
CA TYR A 89 -2.20 -3.10 4.52
C TYR A 89 -1.42 -2.79 3.23
N MET A 90 -0.95 -3.81 2.52
CA MET A 90 -0.32 -3.63 1.21
C MET A 90 -1.29 -3.06 0.16
N GLY A 91 -2.57 -3.45 0.19
CA GLY A 91 -3.59 -2.93 -0.73
C GLY A 91 -4.40 -1.75 -0.20
N HIS A 92 -4.48 -1.59 1.13
CA HIS A 92 -5.35 -0.62 1.79
C HIS A 92 -5.00 0.82 1.43
N THR A 93 -3.73 1.20 1.53
CA THR A 93 -3.27 2.57 1.26
C THR A 93 -3.54 2.98 -0.19
N ALA A 94 -3.26 2.08 -1.16
CA ALA A 94 -3.56 2.33 -2.57
C ALA A 94 -5.07 2.50 -2.80
N SER A 95 -5.88 1.62 -2.21
CA SER A 95 -7.35 1.67 -2.32
C SER A 95 -7.93 2.96 -1.75
N PHE A 96 -7.37 3.47 -0.66
CA PHE A 96 -7.75 4.77 -0.10
C PHE A 96 -7.56 5.89 -1.13
N PHE A 97 -6.39 6.00 -1.77
CA PHE A 97 -6.12 7.04 -2.77
C PHE A 97 -7.01 6.90 -4.01
N VAL A 98 -7.14 5.69 -4.57
CA VAL A 98 -8.01 5.43 -5.72
C VAL A 98 -9.45 5.84 -5.41
N ASN A 99 -9.95 5.49 -4.22
CA ASN A 99 -11.28 5.90 -3.78
C ASN A 99 -11.43 7.43 -3.71
N LYS A 100 -10.47 8.15 -3.10
CA LYS A 100 -10.53 9.62 -3.01
C LYS A 100 -10.43 10.29 -4.37
N LEU A 101 -9.57 9.81 -5.25
CA LEU A 101 -9.45 10.33 -6.62
C LEU A 101 -10.73 10.09 -7.43
N HIS A 102 -11.36 8.93 -7.25
CA HIS A 102 -12.62 8.61 -7.91
C HIS A 102 -13.79 9.46 -7.37
N LEU A 103 -13.93 9.59 -6.05
CA LEU A 103 -14.95 10.47 -5.43
C LEU A 103 -14.76 11.93 -5.82
N GLY A 104 -13.51 12.39 -5.91
CA GLY A 104 -13.15 13.72 -6.40
C GLY A 104 -13.31 13.91 -7.91
N LYS A 105 -13.71 12.86 -8.65
CA LYS A 105 -13.84 12.84 -10.12
C LYS A 105 -12.55 13.17 -10.87
N PHE A 106 -11.40 12.92 -10.24
CA PHE A 106 -10.08 13.02 -10.90
C PHE A 106 -9.78 11.79 -11.75
N ILE A 107 -10.37 10.64 -11.39
CA ILE A 107 -10.43 9.44 -12.22
C ILE A 107 -11.90 9.02 -12.36
N MET A 108 -12.28 8.52 -13.53
CA MET A 108 -13.65 8.10 -13.82
C MET A 108 -13.82 6.58 -13.75
N GLU A 109 -12.76 5.84 -14.01
CA GLU A 109 -12.72 4.38 -14.00
C GLU A 109 -11.99 3.89 -12.75
N ARG A 110 -12.39 2.71 -12.29
CA ARG A 110 -11.79 1.98 -11.17
C ARG A 110 -10.63 1.13 -11.69
N ILE A 111 -9.57 0.97 -10.90
CA ILE A 111 -8.36 0.27 -11.33
C ILE A 111 -8.56 -1.25 -11.19
N ASP A 112 -8.98 -1.69 -10.01
CA ASP A 112 -9.39 -3.07 -9.74
C ASP A 112 -10.52 -3.03 -8.70
N PRO A 113 -11.80 -3.04 -9.13
CA PRO A 113 -12.94 -2.92 -8.23
C PRO A 113 -12.97 -3.99 -7.13
N VAL A 114 -12.42 -5.18 -7.39
CA VAL A 114 -12.40 -6.28 -6.42
C VAL A 114 -11.37 -5.99 -5.35
N LEU A 115 -10.13 -5.65 -5.74
CA LEU A 115 -9.10 -5.26 -4.77
C LEU A 115 -9.51 -4.01 -3.99
N GLU A 116 -10.05 -3.00 -4.67
CA GLU A 116 -10.54 -1.78 -4.03
C GLU A 116 -11.60 -2.07 -2.97
N MET A 117 -12.57 -2.94 -3.25
CA MET A 117 -13.61 -3.30 -2.28
C MET A 117 -13.02 -4.05 -1.08
N GLN A 118 -12.16 -5.04 -1.33
CA GLN A 118 -11.58 -5.91 -0.31
C GLN A 118 -10.65 -5.15 0.63
N MET A 119 -9.89 -4.20 0.08
CA MET A 119 -8.88 -3.46 0.81
C MET A 119 -9.41 -2.14 1.37
N ALA A 120 -10.60 -1.68 0.97
CA ALA A 120 -11.23 -0.48 1.52
C ALA A 120 -12.04 -0.73 2.80
N VAL A 121 -12.12 -1.97 3.28
CA VAL A 121 -12.83 -2.29 4.53
C VAL A 121 -12.09 -1.62 5.69
N GLY A 122 -12.78 -0.69 6.37
CA GLY A 122 -12.31 -0.11 7.63
C GLY A 122 -12.84 -0.89 8.83
N VAL A 123 -12.33 -0.59 10.01
CA VAL A 123 -12.99 -1.00 11.26
C VAL A 123 -14.24 -0.14 11.39
N ASP A 124 -15.42 -0.74 11.28
CA ASP A 124 -16.68 -0.04 11.52
C ASP A 124 -16.80 0.26 13.03
N GLU A 125 -16.81 1.54 13.39
CA GLU A 125 -16.89 1.99 14.79
C GLU A 125 -18.20 1.60 15.48
N MET A 126 -19.25 1.26 14.70
CA MET A 126 -20.56 0.81 15.18
C MET A 126 -20.72 -0.71 15.15
N SER A 127 -19.81 -1.40 14.48
CA SER A 127 -19.72 -2.85 14.40
C SER A 127 -18.33 -3.25 14.86
N TRP A 128 -18.15 -3.24 16.18
CA TRP A 128 -16.92 -3.63 16.88
C TRP A 128 -16.45 -5.07 16.58
N ASP A 129 -17.14 -5.81 15.73
CA ASP A 129 -17.09 -7.27 15.69
C ASP A 129 -17.30 -7.88 14.29
N ASP A 130 -16.97 -7.18 13.20
CA ASP A 130 -16.79 -7.86 11.91
C ASP A 130 -15.44 -8.62 11.92
N LEU A 131 -15.35 -9.59 12.83
CA LEU A 131 -14.27 -10.57 13.00
C LEU A 131 -14.38 -11.71 11.99
N ASP A 132 -15.43 -11.72 11.16
CA ASP A 132 -15.68 -12.76 10.18
C ASP A 132 -14.75 -12.61 8.97
N THR A 133 -13.57 -13.21 9.11
CA THR A 133 -12.55 -13.26 8.05
C THR A 133 -12.96 -14.14 6.87
N SER A 134 -14.09 -14.86 6.93
CA SER A 134 -14.54 -15.76 5.85
C SER A 134 -15.01 -15.02 4.59
N LYS A 135 -15.17 -13.70 4.66
CA LYS A 135 -15.61 -12.86 3.53
C LYS A 135 -14.46 -12.29 2.69
N TYR A 136 -13.20 -12.49 3.11
CA TYR A 136 -12.05 -11.98 2.38
C TYR A 136 -11.64 -12.94 1.26
N VAL A 137 -11.29 -12.36 0.10
CA VAL A 137 -10.92 -13.12 -1.11
C VAL A 137 -9.43 -13.48 -1.13
N TRP A 138 -8.63 -12.90 -0.24
CA TRP A 138 -7.22 -13.30 -0.11
C TRP A 138 -7.10 -14.64 0.65
N PRO A 139 -6.09 -15.47 0.31
CA PRO A 139 -5.87 -16.75 0.97
C PRO A 139 -5.80 -16.66 2.50
N SER A 140 -6.31 -17.68 3.19
CA SER A 140 -5.95 -17.93 4.59
C SER A 140 -4.46 -18.30 4.69
N ILE A 141 -3.92 -18.31 5.91
CA ILE A 141 -2.53 -18.76 6.10
C ILE A 141 -2.35 -20.23 5.69
N GLU A 142 -3.32 -21.09 6.00
CA GLU A 142 -3.31 -22.50 5.60
C GLU A 142 -3.35 -22.67 4.08
N GLU A 143 -4.18 -21.88 3.39
CA GLU A 143 -4.25 -21.87 1.93
C GLU A 143 -2.94 -21.34 1.31
N ALA A 144 -2.35 -20.30 1.91
CA ALA A 144 -1.11 -19.70 1.44
C ALA A 144 0.10 -20.65 1.60
N GLU A 145 0.14 -21.44 2.68
CA GLU A 145 1.16 -22.46 2.89
C GLU A 145 0.97 -23.68 1.98
N ALA A 146 -0.28 -24.05 1.68
CA ALA A 146 -0.60 -25.13 0.76
C ALA A 146 -0.25 -24.81 -0.70
N ASP A 147 -0.44 -23.55 -1.11
CA ASP A 147 -0.12 -23.07 -2.47
C ASP A 147 0.63 -21.73 -2.45
N VAL A 148 1.94 -21.83 -2.22
CA VAL A 148 2.86 -20.68 -2.17
C VAL A 148 2.90 -19.92 -3.50
N GLU A 149 2.69 -20.59 -4.64
CA GLU A 149 2.70 -19.94 -5.95
C GLU A 149 1.48 -19.04 -6.10
N ALA A 150 0.28 -19.54 -5.75
CA ALA A 150 -0.94 -18.74 -5.72
C ALA A 150 -0.86 -17.57 -4.72
N ALA A 151 -0.34 -17.80 -3.51
CA ALA A 151 -0.14 -16.77 -2.51
C ALA A 151 0.81 -15.66 -3.01
N THR A 152 1.93 -16.05 -3.63
CA THR A 152 2.90 -15.12 -4.22
C THR A 152 2.30 -14.35 -5.38
N ALA A 153 1.50 -15.00 -6.23
CA ALA A 153 0.81 -14.36 -7.34
C ALA A 153 -0.23 -13.34 -6.85
N PHE A 154 -0.97 -13.66 -5.79
CA PHE A 154 -1.90 -12.72 -5.17
C PHE A 154 -1.18 -11.51 -4.59
N LEU A 155 -0.09 -11.73 -3.83
CA LEU A 155 0.72 -10.63 -3.30
C LEU A 155 1.29 -9.75 -4.42
N GLN A 156 1.77 -10.33 -5.52
CA GLN A 156 2.22 -9.57 -6.68
C GLN A 156 1.08 -8.75 -7.30
N LYS A 157 -0.13 -9.32 -7.40
CA LYS A 157 -1.31 -8.61 -7.88
C LYS A 157 -1.61 -7.38 -7.02
N VAL A 158 -1.52 -7.50 -5.69
CA VAL A 158 -1.70 -6.38 -4.76
C VAL A 158 -0.61 -5.33 -4.94
N MET A 159 0.65 -5.76 -5.13
CA MET A 159 1.78 -4.87 -5.41
C MET A 159 1.64 -4.13 -6.75
N ASP A 160 1.06 -4.76 -7.77
CA ASP A 160 0.85 -4.16 -9.09
C ASP A 160 -0.36 -3.21 -9.14
N PHE A 161 -1.30 -3.35 -8.20
CA PHE A 161 -2.48 -2.47 -8.07
C PHE A 161 -2.13 -1.08 -7.53
N ARG A 162 -1.02 -0.96 -6.82
CA ARG A 162 -0.44 0.30 -6.35
C ARG A 162 0.02 1.19 -7.52
#